data_AF-F0XMS0-F1
#
_entry.id   AF-F0XMS0-F1
#
_cell.length_a   1.000
_cell.length_b   1.000
_cell.length_c   1.000
_cell.angle_alpha   90.00
_cell.angle_beta   90.00
_cell.angle_gamma   90.00
#
_symmetry.space_group_name_H-M   'P 1'
#
loop_
_entity.id
_entity.type
_entity.pdbx_description
1 polymer ?
#
loop_
_entity_poly.entity_id
_entity_poly.type
_entity_poly.pdbx_seq_one_letter_code
_entity_poly.pdbx_strand_id
1 'polypeptide(L)'
;MRSVYSRLNEAHTMQLVALRTSIPVPKIYCAFERAGRAYIVMKRIDGEMLQGGWTRRSDASKAQKFKQLHGIIQELRYVRPPDDVGVASTSGGPIDDRRWLTKSLWGPFTTVSEFYTELRNGIDTQTYSEADRALAPRPRRPFYLSL
;
A
#
# COMPACT_ATOMS: atom_id res chain seq x y z
N MET A 1 11.44 18.29 9.77
CA MET A 1 10.61 18.94 8.72
C MET A 1 10.12 17.84 7.80
N ARG A 2 8.81 17.51 7.73
CA ARG A 2 8.34 16.49 6.78
C ARG A 2 8.51 17.03 5.36
N SER A 3 9.10 16.22 4.49
CA SER A 3 9.28 16.50 3.07
C SER A 3 7.94 16.86 2.40
N VAL A 4 7.94 17.87 1.53
CA VAL A 4 6.77 18.32 0.74
C VAL A 4 6.16 17.15 -0.05
N TYR A 5 6.97 16.16 -0.42
CA TYR A 5 6.55 14.97 -1.17
C TYR A 5 5.64 14.00 -0.38
N SER A 6 5.61 14.06 0.95
CA SER A 6 4.87 13.09 1.78
C SER A 6 3.41 13.49 2.00
N ARG A 7 3.11 14.78 2.19
CA ARG A 7 1.84 15.20 2.79
C ARG A 7 0.66 15.15 1.81
N LEU A 8 0.88 15.39 0.52
CA LEU A 8 -0.17 15.30 -0.52
C LEU A 8 -0.16 13.94 -1.25
N ASN A 9 0.68 13.01 -0.80
CA ASN A 9 0.87 11.72 -1.48
C ASN A 9 -0.43 10.89 -1.52
N GLU A 10 -1.32 11.04 -0.54
CA GLU A 10 -2.64 10.40 -0.56
C GLU A 10 -3.47 10.85 -1.78
N ALA A 11 -3.51 12.15 -2.08
CA ALA A 11 -4.22 12.68 -3.24
C ALA A 11 -3.60 12.20 -4.57
N HIS A 12 -2.27 12.22 -4.67
CA HIS A 12 -1.58 11.68 -5.86
C HIS A 12 -1.84 10.18 -6.04
N THR A 13 -1.86 9.42 -4.94
CA THR A 13 -2.18 7.98 -4.97
C THR A 13 -3.58 7.74 -5.49
N MET A 14 -4.57 8.49 -5.00
CA MET A 14 -5.95 8.38 -5.49
C MET A 14 -6.06 8.72 -6.98
N GLN A 15 -5.36 9.76 -7.47
CA GLN A 15 -5.32 10.10 -8.89
C GLN A 15 -4.68 8.98 -9.72
N LEU A 16 -3.58 8.40 -9.25
CA LEU A 16 -2.92 7.28 -9.91
C LEU A 16 -3.84 6.05 -10.00
N VAL A 17 -4.54 5.71 -8.92
CA VAL A 17 -5.53 4.63 -8.91
C VAL A 17 -6.67 4.90 -9.90
N ALA A 18 -7.22 6.12 -9.92
CA ALA A 18 -8.27 6.50 -10.86
C ALA A 18 -7.82 6.41 -12.33
N LEU A 19 -6.55 6.70 -12.62
CA LEU A 19 -6.00 6.69 -13.98
C LEU A 19 -5.63 5.27 -14.45
N ARG A 20 -5.31 4.37 -13.54
CA ARG A 20 -4.71 3.06 -13.86
C ARG A 20 -5.64 1.87 -13.61
N THR A 21 -6.79 2.08 -12.99
CA THR A 21 -7.72 1.00 -12.61
C THR A 21 -9.18 1.41 -12.83
N SER A 22 -10.09 0.45 -12.73
CA SER A 22 -11.53 0.72 -12.73
C SER A 22 -12.11 0.95 -11.32
N ILE A 23 -11.23 0.95 -10.30
CA ILE A 23 -11.63 1.05 -8.90
C ILE A 23 -12.29 2.41 -8.65
N PRO A 24 -13.49 2.44 -8.05
CA PRO A 24 -14.17 3.69 -7.76
C PRO A 24 -13.44 4.41 -6.62
N VAL A 25 -12.74 5.50 -6.95
CA VAL A 25 -12.16 6.43 -5.99
C VAL A 25 -12.85 7.81 -6.11
N PRO A 26 -12.96 8.58 -5.00
CA PRO A 26 -13.49 9.93 -5.06
C PRO A 26 -12.80 10.82 -6.09
N LYS A 27 -13.57 11.59 -6.86
CA LYS A 27 -13.02 12.63 -7.74
C LYS A 27 -12.40 13.73 -6.87
N ILE A 28 -11.10 13.96 -7.02
CA ILE A 28 -10.38 15.04 -6.34
C ILE A 28 -10.64 16.36 -7.08
N TYR A 29 -11.02 17.40 -6.34
CA TYR A 29 -11.13 18.77 -6.84
C TYR A 29 -9.85 19.56 -6.59
N CYS A 30 -9.29 19.44 -5.38
CA CYS A 30 -7.97 19.98 -5.06
C CYS A 30 -7.38 19.29 -3.82
N ALA A 31 -6.06 19.40 -3.68
CA ALA A 31 -5.34 19.00 -2.49
C ALA A 31 -4.33 20.11 -2.14
N PHE A 32 -4.24 20.48 -0.87
CA PHE A 32 -3.38 21.58 -0.43
C PHE A 32 -2.96 21.42 1.03
N GLU A 33 -1.91 22.13 1.41
CA GLU A 33 -1.44 22.20 2.79
C GLU A 33 -1.87 23.52 3.44
N ARG A 34 -2.31 23.44 4.70
CA ARG A 34 -2.57 24.63 5.53
C ARG A 34 -2.24 24.32 6.98
N ALA A 35 -1.47 25.19 7.64
CA ALA A 35 -1.07 25.04 9.03
C ALA A 35 -0.46 23.66 9.37
N GLY A 36 0.38 23.13 8.48
CA GLY A 36 1.05 21.84 8.65
C GLY A 36 0.16 20.60 8.44
N ARG A 37 -1.09 20.78 7.99
CA ARG A 37 -2.03 19.70 7.69
C ARG A 37 -2.33 19.65 6.19
N ALA A 38 -2.42 18.43 5.67
CA ALA A 38 -2.89 18.18 4.31
C ALA A 38 -4.41 18.12 4.29
N TYR A 39 -5.01 18.75 3.29
CA TYR A 39 -6.43 18.73 3.02
C TYR A 39 -6.66 18.22 1.60
N ILE A 40 -7.67 17.36 1.43
CA ILE A 40 -8.12 16.87 0.14
C ILE A 40 -9.60 17.22 0.02
N VAL A 41 -9.94 18.03 -0.98
CA VAL A 41 -11.32 18.37 -1.31
C VAL A 41 -11.73 17.45 -2.46
N MET A 42 -12.74 16.62 -2.23
CA MET A 42 -13.13 15.56 -3.15
C MET A 42 -14.65 15.32 -3.14
N LYS A 43 -15.15 14.67 -4.20
CA LYS A 43 -16.54 14.28 -4.32
C LYS A 43 -16.91 13.27 -3.21
N ARG A 44 -17.97 13.54 -2.46
CA ARG A 44 -18.55 12.57 -1.53
C ARG A 44 -19.11 11.37 -2.31
N ILE A 45 -18.75 10.16 -1.88
CA ILE A 45 -19.36 8.93 -2.39
C ILE A 45 -20.57 8.61 -1.51
N ASP A 46 -21.72 8.44 -2.14
CA ASP A 46 -22.92 8.00 -1.44
C ASP A 46 -22.85 6.50 -1.18
N GLY A 47 -23.09 6.11 0.07
CA GLY A 47 -23.05 4.72 0.47
C GLY A 47 -22.97 4.57 1.99
N GLU A 48 -23.08 3.34 2.44
CA GLU A 48 -22.93 2.97 3.84
C GLU A 48 -21.55 2.32 4.05
N MET A 49 -20.90 2.68 5.15
CA MET A 49 -19.66 2.02 5.55
C MET A 49 -19.91 0.52 5.71
N LEU A 50 -19.03 -0.31 5.15
CA LEU A 50 -19.20 -1.77 5.18
C LEU A 50 -19.28 -2.31 6.62
N GLN A 51 -18.58 -1.69 7.57
CA GLN A 51 -18.68 -2.00 9.00
C GLN A 51 -20.12 -1.90 9.52
N GLY A 52 -20.88 -0.92 9.03
CA GLY A 52 -22.30 -0.78 9.29
C GLY A 52 -23.07 -2.01 8.82
N GLY A 53 -23.66 -2.73 9.77
CA GLY A 53 -24.49 -3.91 9.50
C GLY A 53 -23.74 -5.18 9.08
N TRP A 54 -22.39 -5.22 9.13
CA TRP A 54 -21.62 -6.39 8.69
C TRP A 54 -22.05 -7.71 9.35
N THR A 55 -22.24 -7.71 10.67
CA THR A 55 -22.65 -8.88 11.44
C THR A 55 -24.08 -9.35 11.12
N ARG A 56 -24.93 -8.45 10.65
CA ARG A 56 -26.34 -8.71 10.29
C ARG A 56 -26.52 -9.17 8.84
N ARG A 57 -25.48 -9.08 8.00
CA ARG A 57 -25.54 -9.53 6.61
C ARG A 57 -25.55 -11.06 6.53
N SER A 58 -26.29 -11.59 5.56
CA SER A 58 -26.24 -13.01 5.22
C SER A 58 -24.86 -13.41 4.69
N ASP A 59 -24.53 -14.69 4.78
CA ASP A 59 -23.24 -15.20 4.32
C ASP A 59 -23.07 -15.06 2.81
N ALA A 60 -24.15 -15.21 2.03
CA ALA A 60 -24.16 -14.92 0.60
C ALA A 60 -23.80 -13.45 0.30
N SER A 61 -24.34 -12.51 1.08
CA SER A 61 -24.00 -11.09 0.93
C SER A 61 -22.53 -10.81 1.29
N LYS A 62 -22.02 -11.40 2.38
CA LYS A 62 -20.61 -11.29 2.75
C LYS A 62 -19.69 -11.86 1.67
N ALA A 63 -20.00 -13.05 1.14
CA ALA A 63 -19.23 -13.69 0.07
C ALA A 63 -19.16 -12.80 -1.19
N GLN A 64 -20.29 -12.19 -1.57
CA GLN A 64 -20.32 -11.26 -2.69
C GLN A 64 -19.44 -10.01 -2.45
N LYS A 65 -19.45 -9.45 -1.22
CA LYS A 65 -18.58 -8.33 -0.86
C LYS A 65 -17.10 -8.72 -0.86
N PHE A 66 -16.76 -9.92 -0.40
CA PHE A 66 -15.40 -10.45 -0.50
C PHE A 66 -14.96 -10.61 -1.96
N LYS A 67 -15.83 -11.11 -2.84
CA LYS A 67 -15.54 -11.20 -4.28
C LYS A 67 -15.23 -9.83 -4.89
N GLN A 68 -16.01 -8.81 -4.53
CA GLN A 68 -15.74 -7.42 -4.96
C GLN A 68 -14.40 -6.90 -4.43
N LEU A 69 -14.12 -7.08 -3.14
CA LEU A 69 -12.86 -6.66 -2.53
C LEU A 69 -11.66 -7.37 -3.14
N HIS A 70 -11.80 -8.67 -3.44
CA HIS A 70 -10.78 -9.44 -4.13
C HIS A 70 -10.44 -8.84 -5.50
N GLY A 71 -11.45 -8.50 -6.31
CA GLY A 71 -11.25 -7.82 -7.59
C GLY A 71 -10.50 -6.49 -7.46
N ILE A 72 -10.91 -5.65 -6.50
CA ILE A 72 -10.24 -4.37 -6.20
C ILE A 72 -8.76 -4.58 -5.85
N ILE A 73 -8.46 -5.55 -4.99
CA ILE A 73 -7.07 -5.84 -4.58
C ILE A 73 -6.25 -6.38 -5.77
N GLN A 74 -6.86 -7.19 -6.64
CA GLN A 74 -6.20 -7.68 -7.84
C GLN A 74 -5.85 -6.54 -8.80
N GLU A 75 -6.79 -5.62 -9.05
CA GLU A 75 -6.54 -4.45 -9.89
C GLU A 75 -5.41 -3.57 -9.32
N LEU A 76 -5.43 -3.27 -8.02
CA LEU A 76 -4.35 -2.51 -7.37
C LEU A 76 -2.99 -3.17 -7.53
N ARG A 77 -2.92 -4.49 -7.37
CA ARG A 77 -1.68 -5.26 -7.51
C ARG A 77 -1.17 -5.36 -8.95
N TYR A 78 -2.06 -5.17 -9.92
CA TYR A 78 -1.71 -5.20 -11.33
C TYR A 78 -1.14 -3.86 -11.82
N VAL A 79 -1.30 -2.77 -11.05
CA VAL A 79 -0.71 -1.48 -11.38
C VAL A 79 0.81 -1.60 -11.40
N ARG A 80 1.40 -1.43 -12.58
CA ARG A 80 2.86 -1.49 -12.76
C ARG A 80 3.51 -0.20 -12.26
N PRO A 81 4.58 -0.29 -11.45
CA PRO A 81 5.41 0.88 -11.16
C PRO A 81 6.18 1.30 -12.44
N PRO A 82 6.69 2.55 -12.49
CA PRO A 82 7.65 2.96 -13.51
C PRO A 82 8.93 2.09 -13.46
N ASP A 83 9.54 1.86 -14.62
CA ASP A 83 10.70 0.95 -14.75
C ASP A 83 11.97 1.48 -14.06
N ASP A 84 12.05 2.80 -13.82
CA ASP A 84 13.18 3.51 -13.23
C ASP A 84 13.03 3.79 -11.72
N VAL A 85 11.97 3.28 -11.10
CA VAL A 85 11.68 3.50 -9.69
C VAL A 85 11.91 2.22 -8.89
N GLY A 86 12.74 2.30 -7.86
CA GLY A 86 12.91 1.24 -6.86
C GLY A 86 11.72 1.14 -5.91
N VAL A 87 11.95 1.38 -4.61
CA VAL A 87 10.89 1.36 -3.61
C VAL A 87 10.66 2.78 -3.09
N ALA A 88 9.55 3.40 -3.51
CA ALA A 88 9.22 4.79 -3.21
C ALA A 88 7.71 4.99 -3.05
N SER A 89 7.31 6.18 -2.60
CA SER A 89 5.92 6.62 -2.67
C SER A 89 5.46 6.81 -4.11
N THR A 90 4.16 6.95 -4.33
CA THR A 90 3.57 7.24 -5.66
C THR A 90 4.05 8.55 -6.27
N SER A 91 4.63 9.44 -5.46
CA SER A 91 5.26 10.69 -5.92
C SER A 91 6.80 10.57 -6.06
N GLY A 92 7.36 9.36 -5.95
CA GLY A 92 8.81 9.11 -5.99
C GLY A 92 9.56 9.46 -4.70
N GLY A 93 8.85 9.80 -3.62
CA GLY A 93 9.43 10.21 -2.35
C GLY A 93 9.53 9.09 -1.30
N PRO A 94 9.84 9.44 -0.05
CA PRO A 94 9.85 8.48 1.05
C PRO A 94 8.46 7.90 1.33
N ILE A 95 8.44 6.67 1.82
CA ILE A 95 7.25 5.92 2.23
C ILE A 95 6.93 6.27 3.69
N ASP A 96 5.67 6.58 3.99
CA ASP A 96 5.15 6.75 5.35
C ASP A 96 4.26 5.53 5.67
N ASP A 97 4.77 4.62 6.51
CA ASP A 97 4.02 3.46 7.00
C ASP A 97 3.97 3.48 8.53
N ARG A 98 2.78 3.77 9.05
CA ARG A 98 2.55 3.87 10.51
C ARG A 98 2.67 2.54 11.25
N ARG A 99 2.76 1.41 10.55
CA ARG A 99 3.04 0.11 11.19
C ARG A 99 4.48 0.04 11.70
N TRP A 100 5.36 0.91 11.21
CA TRP A 100 6.75 0.97 11.64
C TRP A 100 6.91 2.02 12.73
N LEU A 101 7.09 1.55 13.96
CA LEU A 101 7.12 2.38 15.17
C LEU A 101 8.42 3.18 15.32
N THR A 102 9.49 2.80 14.63
CA THR A 102 10.84 3.35 14.84
C THR A 102 11.18 4.54 13.95
N LYS A 103 10.57 4.64 12.76
CA LYS A 103 10.88 5.67 11.75
C LYS A 103 9.65 5.97 10.92
N SER A 104 9.32 7.27 10.78
CA SER A 104 8.10 7.74 10.11
C SER A 104 8.23 7.91 8.58
N LEU A 105 9.44 7.95 8.04
CA LEU A 105 9.70 8.10 6.60
C LEU A 105 10.84 7.19 6.17
N TRP A 106 10.62 6.39 5.13
CA TRP A 106 11.57 5.38 4.64
C TRP A 106 11.90 5.59 3.18
N GLY A 107 13.18 5.54 2.83
CA GLY A 107 13.64 5.74 1.46
C GLY A 107 13.49 7.19 0.96
N PRO A 108 13.28 7.41 -0.35
CA PRO A 108 13.10 6.40 -1.40
C PRO A 108 14.34 5.51 -1.54
N PHE A 109 14.14 4.27 -1.99
CA PHE A 109 15.20 3.29 -2.22
C PHE A 109 15.38 3.08 -3.71
N THR A 110 16.63 3.06 -4.17
CA THR A 110 16.96 2.83 -5.59
C THR A 110 16.67 1.39 -5.99
N THR A 111 16.85 0.45 -5.05
CA THR A 111 16.61 -0.97 -5.29
C THR A 111 15.78 -1.62 -4.18
N VAL A 112 15.14 -2.73 -4.51
CA VAL A 112 14.45 -3.58 -3.52
C VAL A 112 15.43 -4.13 -2.47
N SER A 113 16.70 -4.35 -2.85
CA SER A 113 17.73 -4.85 -1.94
C SER A 113 18.04 -3.84 -0.81
N GLU A 114 18.19 -2.55 -1.16
CA GLU A 114 18.39 -1.47 -0.18
C GLU A 114 17.23 -1.39 0.81
N PHE A 115 15.99 -1.49 0.30
CA PHE A 115 14.80 -1.53 1.14
C PHE A 115 14.80 -2.71 2.11
N TYR A 116 15.16 -3.92 1.65
CA TYR A 116 15.24 -5.10 2.52
C TYR A 116 16.36 -5.02 3.56
N THR A 117 17.50 -4.45 3.21
CA THR A 117 18.60 -4.22 4.16
C THR A 117 18.16 -3.25 5.27
N GLU A 118 17.48 -2.16 4.93
CA GLU A 118 16.94 -1.23 5.91
C GLU A 118 15.86 -1.89 6.78
N LEU A 119 14.97 -2.71 6.20
CA LEU A 119 13.96 -3.48 6.96
C LEU A 119 14.59 -4.43 8.00
N ARG A 120 15.82 -4.87 7.76
CA ARG A 120 16.59 -5.71 8.68
C ARG A 120 17.50 -4.90 9.61
N ASN A 121 17.35 -3.58 9.69
CA ASN A 121 18.26 -2.69 10.44
C ASN A 121 19.74 -2.88 10.05
N GLY A 122 20.02 -3.12 8.76
CA GLY A 122 21.37 -3.33 8.26
C GLY A 122 21.94 -4.75 8.45
N ILE A 123 21.16 -5.71 8.97
CA ILE A 123 21.61 -7.09 9.10
C ILE A 123 21.65 -7.77 7.72
N ASP A 124 22.80 -8.33 7.38
CA ASP A 124 23.02 -9.09 6.15
C ASP A 124 22.42 -10.51 6.27
N THR A 125 21.85 -10.99 5.16
CA THR A 125 21.38 -12.37 5.00
C THR A 125 22.49 -13.42 5.01
N GLN A 126 23.75 -13.03 4.79
CA GLN A 126 24.86 -13.98 4.91
C GLN A 126 25.24 -14.27 6.36
N THR A 127 24.68 -13.54 7.33
CA THR A 127 24.96 -13.73 8.77
C THR A 127 24.10 -14.81 9.42
N TYR A 128 23.18 -15.45 8.67
CA TYR A 128 22.43 -16.60 9.20
C TYR A 128 23.34 -17.82 9.27
N SER A 129 23.58 -18.32 10.49
CA SER A 129 24.16 -19.63 10.68
C SER A 129 23.24 -20.70 10.08
N GLU A 130 23.76 -21.90 9.78
CA GLU A 130 22.92 -23.02 9.30
C GLU A 130 21.76 -23.34 10.26
N ALA A 131 21.93 -23.06 11.56
CA ALA A 131 20.89 -23.22 12.58
C ALA A 131 19.72 -22.23 12.40
N ASP A 132 19.99 -21.00 11.95
CA ASP A 132 18.94 -19.98 11.73
C ASP A 132 18.14 -20.25 10.45
N ARG A 133 18.77 -20.87 9.45
CA ARG A 133 18.09 -21.33 8.22
C ARG A 133 17.08 -22.44 8.49
N ALA A 134 17.30 -23.26 9.51
CA ALA A 134 16.37 -24.31 9.92
C ALA A 134 15.13 -23.75 10.64
N LEU A 135 15.22 -22.58 11.28
CA LEU A 135 14.11 -21.89 11.94
C LEU A 135 13.39 -20.87 11.05
N ALA A 136 13.95 -20.50 9.91
CA ALA A 136 13.32 -19.56 8.99
C ALA A 136 11.95 -20.11 8.52
N PRO A 137 10.89 -19.27 8.50
CA PRO A 137 9.59 -19.71 8.00
C PRO A 137 9.76 -20.21 6.57
N ARG A 138 9.31 -21.45 6.33
CA ARG A 138 9.42 -22.09 5.02
C ARG A 138 8.93 -21.12 3.94
N PRO A 139 9.60 -21.04 2.78
CA PRO A 139 9.16 -20.19 1.69
C PRO A 139 7.68 -20.49 1.44
N ARG A 140 6.85 -19.43 1.44
CA ARG A 140 5.44 -19.57 1.09
C ARG A 140 5.40 -20.29 -0.25
N ARG A 141 4.77 -21.48 -0.27
CA ARG A 141 4.59 -22.23 -1.50
C ARG A 141 4.04 -21.27 -2.55
N PRO A 142 4.58 -21.23 -3.77
CA PRO A 142 3.94 -20.49 -4.84
C PRO A 142 2.49 -20.97 -4.94
N PHE A 143 1.55 -20.02 -4.97
CA PHE A 143 0.16 -20.29 -5.29
C PHE A 143 0.10 -20.73 -6.76
N TYR A 144 0.38 -22.01 -7.01
CA TYR A 144 -0.09 -22.65 -8.23
C TYR A 144 -1.56 -22.97 -7.98
N LEU A 145 -2.44 -22.20 -8.62
CA LEU A 145 -3.80 -22.67 -8.89
C LEU A 145 -3.65 -23.85 -9.84
N SER A 146 -3.81 -25.06 -9.34
CA SER A 146 -4.20 -26.18 -10.18
C SER A 146 -5.59 -25.86 -10.74
N LEU A 147 -5.69 -25.83 -12.07
CA LEU A 147 -6.93 -25.84 -12.83
C LEU A 147 -7.84 -26.99 -12.39
#